data_AF-A0AAJ6K4I3-F1
#
_entry.id   AF-A0AAJ6K4I3-F1
#
_cell.length_a   1.000
_cell.length_b   1.000
_cell.length_c   1.000
_cell.angle_alpha   90.00
_cell.angle_beta   90.00
_cell.angle_gamma   90.00
#
_symmetry.space_group_name_H-M   'P 1'
#
loop_
_entity.id
_entity.type
_entity.pdbx_description
1 polymer ?
#
loop_
_entity_poly.entity_id
_entity_poly.type
_entity_poly.pdbx_seq_one_letter_code
_entity_poly.pdbx_strand_id
1 'polypeptide(L)' 'MARALLQDRPILLIDEGTSALDPKLSEMIHEKVIAHFNGTVIEIAHKLSPKEQALFTKKIALDELSE' A
#
# COMPACT_ATOMS: atom_id res chain seq x y z
N MET A 1 6.90 -2.21 7.33
CA MET A 1 7.41 -1.83 6.00
C MET A 1 8.94 -1.87 5.90
N ALA A 2 9.69 -0.97 6.54
CA ALA A 2 11.15 -0.83 6.34
C ALA A 2 11.94 -2.16 6.40
N ARG A 3 11.71 -2.98 7.44
CA ARG A 3 12.34 -4.31 7.55
C ARG A 3 12.05 -5.23 6.37
N ALA A 4 10.85 -5.19 5.80
CA ALA A 4 10.48 -6.03 4.67
C ALA A 4 11.18 -5.57 3.38
N LEU A 5 11.38 -4.26 3.18
CA LEU A 5 12.11 -3.71 2.04
C LEU A 5 13.58 -4.14 2.01
N LEU A 6 14.18 -4.39 3.18
CA LEU A 6 15.57 -4.85 3.27
C LEU A 6 15.77 -6.31 2.85
N GLN A 7 14.71 -7.09 2.65
CA GLN A 7 14.81 -8.54 2.46
C GLN A 7 14.76 -9.02 1.00
N ASP A 8 14.86 -8.12 0.02
CA ASP A 8 14.80 -8.40 -1.43
C ASP A 8 13.75 -9.48 -1.77
N ARG A 9 12.52 -9.23 -1.31
CA ARG A 9 11.39 -10.15 -1.48
C ARG A 9 10.61 -9.75 -2.74
N PRO A 10 10.14 -10.73 -3.54
CA PRO A 10 9.35 -10.44 -4.74
C PRO A 10 7.93 -9.94 -4.41
N ILE A 11 7.46 -10.15 -3.18
CA ILE A 11 6.11 -9.79 -2.74
C ILE A 11 6.21 -9.06 -1.39
N LEU A 12 5.55 -7.91 -1.30
CA LEU A 12 5.37 -7.13 -0.09
C LEU A 12 3.89 -7.15 0.30
N LEU A 13 3.58 -7.79 1.43
CA LEU A 13 2.25 -7.76 2.05
C LEU A 13 2.25 -6.72 3.17
N ILE A 14 1.32 -5.77 3.11
CA ILE A 14 1.16 -4.68 4.07
C ILE A 14 -0.24 -4.79 4.68
N ASP A 15 -0.28 -4.82 6.00
CA ASP A 15 -1.51 -4.72 6.77
C ASP A 15 -1.51 -3.37 7.50
N GLU A 16 -2.33 -2.44 7.04
CA GLU A 16 -2.49 -1.08 7.59
C GLU A 16 -1.18 -0.30 7.82
N GLY A 17 -0.23 -0.41 6.88
CA GLY A 17 1.14 0.07 7.06
C GLY A 17 1.30 1.58 7.27
N THR A 18 0.29 2.38 6.88
CA THR A 18 0.30 3.85 7.00
C THR A 18 -0.83 4.43 7.86
N SER A 19 -1.63 3.59 8.54
CA SER A 19 -2.85 4.05 9.24
C SER A 19 -2.60 5.04 10.38
N ALA A 20 -1.42 4.99 11.01
CA ALA A 20 -1.02 5.88 12.09
C ALA A 20 -0.34 7.19 11.61
N LEU A 21 -0.19 7.39 10.29
CA LEU A 21 0.52 8.52 9.73
C LEU A 21 -0.44 9.64 9.33
N ASP A 22 0.07 10.88 9.29
CA ASP A 22 -0.67 11.98 8.69
C ASP A 22 -0.78 11.81 7.16
N PRO A 23 -1.80 12.40 6.51
CA PRO A 23 -2.05 12.19 5.08
C PRO A 23 -0.86 12.53 4.17
N LYS A 24 -0.10 13.58 4.51
CA LYS A 24 1.04 14.03 3.70
C LYS A 24 2.18 13.04 3.77
N LEU A 25 2.44 12.49 4.96
CA LEU A 25 3.48 11.48 5.13
C LEU A 25 3.08 10.14 4.48
N SER A 26 1.81 9.74 4.58
CA SER A 26 1.30 8.54 3.89
C SER A 26 1.48 8.65 2.37
N GLU A 27 1.06 9.77 1.76
CA GLU A 27 1.21 10.01 0.32
C GLU A 27 2.68 9.95 -0.10
N MET A 28 3.57 10.59 0.66
CA MET A 28 5.01 10.59 0.38
C MET A 28 5.62 9.18 0.43
N ILE A 29 5.22 8.35 1.39
CA ILE A 29 5.69 6.96 1.48
C ILE A 29 5.19 6.16 0.28
N HIS A 30 3.92 6.30 -0.09
CA HIS A 30 3.38 5.60 -1.26
C HIS A 30 4.10 5.99 -2.56
N GLU A 31 4.30 7.29 -2.80
CA GLU A 31 4.99 7.78 -4.00
C GLU A 31 6.46 7.33 -4.05
N LYS A 32 7.18 7.35 -2.94
CA LYS A 32 8.62 7.09 -2.93
C LYS A 32 8.98 5.62 -2.76
N VAL A 33 8.17 4.87 -2.02
CA VAL A 33 8.47 3.48 -1.63
C VAL A 33 7.63 2.51 -2.44
N ILE A 34 6.30 2.67 -2.40
CA ILE A 34 5.38 1.69 -2.99
C ILE A 34 5.44 1.76 -4.52
N ALA A 35 5.38 2.97 -5.09
CA ALA A 35 5.43 3.17 -6.55
C ALA A 35 6.75 2.70 -7.20
N HIS A 36 7.82 2.60 -6.42
CA HIS A 36 9.17 2.23 -6.90
C HIS A 36 9.59 0.82 -6.42
N PHE A 37 8.70 0.09 -5.77
CA PHE A 37 9.00 -1.26 -5.30
C PHE A 37 9.14 -2.21 -6.50
N ASN A 38 10.29 -2.88 -6.61
CA ASN A 38 10.54 -3.87 -7.65
C ASN A 38 9.94 -5.23 -7.26
N GLY A 39 8.61 -5.33 -7.30
CA GLY A 39 7.89 -6.54 -6.95
C GLY A 39 6.38 -6.29 -6.89
N THR A 40 5.65 -7.26 -6.32
CA THR A 40 4.21 -7.13 -6.11
C THR A 40 3.93 -6.57 -4.73
N VAL A 41 3.11 -5.53 -4.66
CA VAL A 41 2.59 -5.00 -3.38
C VAL A 41 1.13 -5.40 -3.22
N ILE A 42 0.81 -5.97 -2.08
CA ILE A 42 -0.57 -6.22 -1.63
C ILE A 42 -0.75 -5.45 -0.34
N GLU A 43 -1.68 -4.50 -0.33
CA GLU A 43 -1.94 -3.64 0.82
C GLU A 43 -3.40 -3.71 1.24
N ILE A 44 -3.61 -3.88 2.54
CA ILE A 44 -4.89 -3.77 3.21
C ILE A 44 -4.91 -2.41 3.90
N ALA A 45 -5.90 -1.58 3.56
CA ALA A 45 -6.03 -0.23 4.11
C ALA A 45 -7.50 0.17 4.25
N HIS A 46 -7.83 0.77 5.40
CA HIS A 46 -9.16 1.35 5.65
C HIS A 46 -9.39 2.65 4.87
N LYS A 47 -8.32 3.37 4.52
CA LYS A 47 -8.40 4.66 3.83
C LYS A 47 -7.16 4.89 2.98
N LEU A 48 -7.36 4.99 1.67
CA LEU A 48 -6.37 5.47 0.72
C LEU A 48 -6.92 6.72 0.02
N SER A 49 -6.10 7.76 -0.09
CA SER A 49 -6.40 8.94 -0.88
C SER A 49 -6.53 8.58 -2.38
N PRO A 50 -7.22 9.41 -3.19
CA PRO A 50 -7.32 9.16 -4.63
C PRO A 50 -5.97 9.02 -5.34
N LYS A 51 -4.94 9.73 -4.87
CA LYS A 51 -3.58 9.65 -5.39
C LYS A 51 -2.92 8.32 -5.05
N GLU A 52 -3.00 7.89 -3.79
CA GLU A 52 -2.46 6.59 -3.36
C GLU A 52 -3.13 5.44 -4.10
N GLN A 53 -4.46 5.49 -4.24
CA GLN A 53 -5.21 4.49 -5.00
C GLN A 53 -4.78 4.41 -6.48
N ALA A 54 -4.33 5.51 -7.08
CA ALA A 54 -3.89 5.52 -8.48
C ALA A 54 -2.56 4.77 -8.70
N LEU A 55 -1.82 4.47 -7.64
CA LEU A 55 -0.57 3.70 -7.70
C LEU A 55 -0.81 2.19 -7.78
N PHE A 56 -2.02 1.73 -7.44
CA PHE A 56 -2.37 0.31 -7.48
C PHE A 56 -2.97 -0.08 -8.83
N THR A 57 -2.44 -1.17 -9.40
CA THR A 57 -2.90 -1.71 -10.68
C THR A 57 -4.25 -2.43 -10.56
N LYS A 58 -4.60 -2.91 -9.37
CA LYS A 58 -5.87 -3.56 -9.07
C LYS A 58 -6.37 -3.11 -7.71
N LYS A 59 -7.68 -2.86 -7.63
CA LYS A 59 -8.40 -2.51 -6.40
C LYS A 59 -9.45 -3.57 -6.15
N ILE A 60 -9.59 -3.99 -4.89
CA ILE A 60 -10.58 -4.98 -4.46
C ILE A 60 -11.26 -4.37 -3.23
N ALA A 61 -12.55 -4.11 -3.32
CA ALA A 61 -13.38 -3.78 -2.16
C ALA A 61 -13.95 -5.09 -1.61
N LEU A 62 -13.67 -5.41 -0.34
CA LEU A 62 -14.15 -6.66 0.28
C LEU A 62 -15.62 -6.55 0.71
N ASP A 63 -16.15 -5.34 0.81
CA ASP A 63 -17.54 -5.04 1.16
C ASP A 63 -18.53 -5.74 0.18
N GLU A 64 -18.10 -5.96 -1.06
CA GLU A 64 -18.85 -6.61 -2.15
C GLU A 64 -18.74 -8.16 -2.14
N LEU A 65 -18.01 -8.77 -1.20
CA LEU A 65 -17.91 -10.24 -1.07
C LEU A 65 -18.91 -10.81 -0.04
N SER A 66 -19.88 -9.98 0.38
CA SER A 66 -20.88 -10.29 1.41
C SER A 66 -22.22 -10.80 0.83
N GLU A 67 -22.28 -11.11 -0.46
CA GLU A 67 -23.46 -11.73 -1.12
C GLU A 67 -23.17 -13.16 -1.60
#